data_AF-A0AAE0XK90-F1
#
_entry.id   AF-A0AAE0XK90-F1
#
_cell.length_a   1.000
_cell.length_b   1.000
_cell.length_c   1.000
_cell.angle_alpha   90.00
_cell.angle_beta   90.00
_cell.angle_gamma   90.00
#
_symmetry.space_group_name_H-M   'P 1'
#
loop_
_entity.id
_entity.type
_entity.pdbx_description
1 polymer ?
#
loop_
_entity_poly.entity_id
_entity_poly.type
_entity_poly.pdbx_seq_one_letter_code
_entity_poly.pdbx_strand_id
1 'polypeptide(L)'
;MPPLAQEDMELPDASTLSTLWDVRASAGEPVAVVRVRNLQTVIQGPHDAWGRPYKPQPALISAEVSFAAPFDTAATDDRLGADTLHYGNLSKAILASLDDFRPGNTAPAADSEHRLTLRNCVGTIWDHLTGTGAAQMTSLISPARVRFLSITVCLPKASLLGEGASLTRSCVFGAAAAGGESKSAKHAVALSLNKLRVPTLVGVNANERLSKQFVVTTIAIDKCNMREDAYAKIEDLVVKVLLFPWRLN
;
A
#
# COMPACT_ATOMS: atom_id res chain seq x y z
N MET A 1 46.85 3.87 21.11
CA MET A 1 45.82 3.47 20.12
C MET A 1 44.50 3.31 20.85
N PRO A 2 43.58 4.29 20.76
CA PRO A 2 42.18 4.08 21.10
C PRO A 2 41.39 3.63 19.86
N PRO A 3 40.27 2.90 20.02
CA PRO A 3 39.48 2.40 18.91
C PRO A 3 38.66 3.52 18.25
N LEU A 4 38.55 3.43 16.92
CA LEU A 4 37.70 4.28 16.09
C LEU A 4 36.24 4.09 16.54
N ALA A 5 35.61 5.19 16.94
CA ALA A 5 34.17 5.23 17.18
C ALA A 5 33.47 4.86 15.87
N GLN A 6 32.65 3.81 15.92
CA GLN A 6 31.67 3.52 14.88
C GLN A 6 30.69 4.70 14.87
N GLU A 7 30.67 5.46 13.78
CA GLU A 7 29.59 6.40 13.52
C GLU A 7 28.31 5.59 13.36
N ASP A 8 27.44 5.67 14.37
CA ASP A 8 26.07 5.18 14.31
C ASP A 8 25.38 5.85 13.11
N MET A 9 25.20 5.05 12.05
CA MET A 9 24.41 5.41 10.89
C MET A 9 22.94 5.52 11.33
N GLU A 10 22.54 6.73 11.71
CA GLU A 10 21.15 7.08 12.00
C GLU A 10 20.25 6.65 10.83
N LEU A 11 19.39 5.67 11.10
CA LEU A 11 18.30 5.29 10.22
C LEU A 11 17.40 6.51 10.00
N PRO A 12 16.99 6.83 8.75
CA PRO A 12 16.08 7.94 8.52
C PRO A 12 14.79 7.72 9.29
N ASP A 13 14.55 8.70 10.15
CA ASP A 13 13.61 8.75 11.24
C ASP A 13 12.15 8.59 10.74
N ALA A 14 11.28 7.99 11.54
CA ALA A 14 9.86 7.76 11.22
C ALA A 14 9.04 9.07 11.03
N SER A 15 9.71 10.22 11.13
CA SER A 15 9.18 11.58 11.07
C SER A 15 8.82 12.09 9.66
N THR A 16 8.97 11.27 8.61
CA THR A 16 8.72 11.70 7.20
C THR A 16 7.38 11.23 6.60
N LEU A 17 6.67 10.28 7.22
CA LEU A 17 5.39 9.79 6.72
C LEU A 17 4.22 10.69 7.14
N SER A 18 3.42 11.11 6.16
CA SER A 18 2.12 11.76 6.38
C SER A 18 1.00 10.72 6.51
N THR A 19 -0.18 11.12 6.99
CA THR A 19 -1.38 10.27 6.93
C THR A 19 -1.88 10.18 5.49
N LEU A 20 -2.62 9.12 5.13
CA LEU A 20 -3.27 9.01 3.82
C LEU A 20 -4.20 10.21 3.57
N TRP A 21 -4.90 10.66 4.61
CA TRP A 21 -5.77 11.82 4.54
C TRP A 21 -4.99 13.10 4.19
N ASP A 22 -3.88 13.38 4.88
CA ASP A 22 -3.09 14.59 4.63
C ASP A 22 -2.51 14.61 3.22
N VAL A 23 -2.04 13.46 2.72
CA VAL A 23 -1.55 13.32 1.34
C VAL A 23 -2.70 13.55 0.35
N ARG A 24 -3.87 12.95 0.58
CA ARG A 24 -5.03 13.15 -0.30
C ARG A 24 -5.53 14.58 -0.29
N ALA A 25 -5.62 15.21 0.87
CA ALA A 25 -6.01 16.61 1.02
C ALA A 25 -5.01 17.54 0.31
N SER A 26 -3.71 17.25 0.42
CA SER A 26 -2.65 18.02 -0.27
C SER A 26 -2.69 17.86 -1.78
N ALA A 27 -3.21 16.73 -2.30
CA ALA A 27 -3.38 16.52 -3.73
C ALA A 27 -4.39 17.50 -4.34
N GLY A 28 -5.43 17.86 -3.57
CA GLY A 28 -6.55 18.67 -4.03
C GLY A 28 -7.58 17.88 -4.82
N GLU A 29 -8.51 18.58 -5.46
CA GLU A 29 -9.47 17.98 -6.39
C GLU A 29 -8.76 17.53 -7.67
N PRO A 30 -8.96 16.28 -8.11
CA PRO A 30 -8.25 15.78 -9.28
C PRO A 30 -8.92 16.26 -10.57
N VAL A 31 -8.16 16.93 -11.43
CA VAL A 31 -8.64 17.43 -12.73
C VAL A 31 -8.77 16.30 -13.76
N ALA A 32 -7.87 15.32 -13.72
CA ALA A 32 -7.90 14.15 -14.59
C ALA A 32 -7.34 12.92 -13.86
N VAL A 33 -7.98 11.76 -14.04
CA VAL A 33 -7.68 10.54 -13.27
C VAL A 33 -7.71 9.29 -14.14
N VAL A 34 -6.68 8.47 -14.01
CA VAL A 34 -6.67 7.07 -14.50
C VAL A 34 -6.65 6.13 -13.30
N ARG A 35 -7.52 5.12 -13.32
CA ARG A 35 -7.62 4.12 -12.25
C ARG A 35 -7.60 2.72 -12.85
N VAL A 36 -6.85 1.84 -12.21
CA VAL A 36 -6.98 0.38 -12.35
C VAL A 36 -7.46 -0.13 -11.00
N ARG A 37 -8.52 -0.92 -10.98
CA ARG A 37 -9.13 -1.44 -9.75
C ARG A 37 -9.13 -2.95 -9.76
N ASN A 38 -8.74 -3.53 -8.63
CA ASN A 38 -8.81 -4.96 -8.36
C ASN A 38 -8.19 -5.83 -9.46
N LEU A 39 -7.03 -5.42 -9.98
CA LEU A 39 -6.23 -6.24 -10.88
C LEU A 39 -5.84 -7.52 -10.13
N GLN A 40 -6.31 -8.65 -10.63
CA GLN A 40 -6.17 -9.93 -9.95
C GLN A 40 -4.89 -10.64 -10.38
N THR A 41 -4.17 -11.20 -9.42
CA THR A 41 -3.03 -12.07 -9.66
C THR A 41 -2.85 -13.04 -8.49
N VAL A 42 -1.92 -13.98 -8.61
CA VAL A 42 -1.46 -14.83 -7.51
C VAL A 42 -0.04 -14.44 -7.18
N ILE A 43 0.22 -14.16 -5.90
CA ILE A 43 1.57 -13.89 -5.40
C ILE A 43 1.96 -14.91 -4.32
N GLN A 44 3.26 -15.05 -4.11
CA GLN A 44 3.90 -15.86 -3.08
C GLN A 44 4.96 -15.00 -2.41
N GLY A 45 5.06 -15.09 -1.08
CA GLY A 45 5.98 -14.27 -0.30
C GLY A 45 5.30 -13.79 0.96
N PRO A 46 4.38 -12.80 0.85
CA PRO A 46 3.72 -12.22 2.01
C PRO A 46 3.01 -13.27 2.85
N HIS A 47 2.92 -13.02 4.15
CA HIS A 47 2.30 -13.96 5.08
C HIS A 47 0.80 -14.20 4.76
N ASP A 48 0.32 -15.41 4.98
CA ASP A 48 -1.13 -15.66 4.98
C ASP A 48 -1.77 -15.26 6.32
N ALA A 49 -3.08 -15.48 6.49
CA ALA A 49 -3.80 -15.15 7.72
C ALA A 49 -3.31 -15.92 8.97
N TRP A 50 -2.52 -16.98 8.80
CA TRP A 50 -1.91 -17.74 9.90
C TRP A 50 -0.45 -17.33 10.14
N GLY A 51 0.05 -16.30 9.46
CA GLY A 51 1.42 -15.84 9.58
C GLY A 51 2.44 -16.73 8.86
N ARG A 52 2.00 -17.61 7.94
CA ARG A 52 2.91 -18.51 7.21
C ARG A 52 3.47 -17.78 5.97
N PRO A 53 4.80 -17.68 5.82
CA PRO A 53 5.38 -17.07 4.63
C PRO A 53 5.32 -18.02 3.42
N TYR A 54 5.57 -17.46 2.23
CA TYR A 54 5.73 -18.20 0.97
C TYR A 54 4.55 -19.11 0.58
N LYS A 55 3.33 -18.83 1.04
CA LYS A 55 2.13 -19.51 0.54
C LYS A 55 1.56 -18.74 -0.66
N PRO A 56 1.34 -19.41 -1.81
CA PRO A 56 0.61 -18.81 -2.93
C PRO A 56 -0.77 -18.34 -2.48
N GLN A 57 -1.08 -17.08 -2.73
CA GLN A 57 -2.35 -16.48 -2.38
C GLN A 57 -2.81 -15.45 -3.42
N PRO A 58 -4.14 -15.25 -3.58
CA PRO A 58 -4.65 -14.22 -4.46
C PRO A 58 -4.26 -12.84 -3.94
N ALA A 59 -3.96 -11.93 -4.86
CA ALA A 59 -3.75 -10.52 -4.59
C ALA A 59 -4.61 -9.66 -5.51
N LEU A 60 -5.12 -8.57 -4.97
CA LEU A 60 -5.87 -7.54 -5.69
C LEU A 60 -5.04 -6.26 -5.66
N ILE A 61 -4.65 -5.76 -6.83
CA ILE A 61 -3.89 -4.52 -6.95
C ILE A 61 -4.77 -3.43 -7.53
N SER A 62 -4.78 -2.27 -6.88
CA SER A 62 -5.44 -1.08 -7.38
C SER A 62 -4.44 0.07 -7.45
N ALA A 63 -4.52 0.86 -8.52
CA ALA A 63 -3.71 2.05 -8.71
C ALA A 63 -4.59 3.23 -9.13
N GLU A 64 -4.29 4.39 -8.57
CA GLU A 64 -4.88 5.67 -8.96
C GLU A 64 -3.77 6.65 -9.32
N VAL A 65 -3.88 7.24 -10.50
CA VAL A 65 -2.99 8.27 -11.00
C VAL A 65 -3.83 9.50 -11.30
N SER A 66 -3.57 10.60 -10.60
CA SER A 66 -4.19 11.89 -10.88
C SER A 66 -3.16 12.83 -11.50
N PHE A 67 -3.54 13.51 -12.59
CA PHE A 67 -2.65 14.36 -13.36
C PHE A 67 -2.69 15.80 -12.86
N ALA A 68 -1.60 16.54 -13.10
CA ALA A 68 -1.52 17.96 -12.77
C ALA A 68 -2.30 18.85 -13.77
N ALA A 69 -2.61 18.31 -14.95
CA ALA A 69 -3.32 18.98 -16.04
C ALA A 69 -4.40 18.05 -16.65
N PRO A 70 -5.44 18.59 -17.31
CA PRO A 70 -6.45 17.80 -18.03
C PRO A 70 -5.89 17.07 -19.27
N PHE A 71 -6.71 16.21 -19.88
CA PHE A 71 -6.40 15.43 -21.08
C PHE A 71 -6.72 16.20 -22.38
N ASP A 72 -6.10 17.36 -22.60
CA ASP A 72 -6.47 18.27 -23.69
C ASP A 72 -6.34 17.66 -25.09
N THR A 73 -5.22 17.00 -25.39
CA THR A 73 -4.96 16.39 -26.71
C THR A 73 -5.76 15.10 -26.89
N ALA A 74 -5.87 14.27 -25.85
CA ALA A 74 -6.63 13.03 -25.95
C ALA A 74 -8.15 13.28 -26.08
N ALA A 75 -8.66 14.33 -25.43
CA ALA A 75 -10.06 14.73 -25.56
C ALA A 75 -10.39 15.35 -26.92
N THR A 76 -9.44 16.08 -27.53
CA THR A 76 -9.66 16.78 -28.80
C THR A 76 -9.52 15.86 -30.01
N ASP A 77 -8.51 14.97 -30.00
CA ASP A 77 -8.13 14.18 -31.18
C ASP A 77 -8.70 12.74 -31.19
N ASP A 78 -9.46 12.35 -30.15
CA ASP A 78 -9.96 10.99 -29.90
C ASP A 78 -8.86 9.92 -30.09
N ARG A 79 -7.65 10.26 -29.63
CA ARG A 79 -6.44 9.43 -29.71
C ARG A 79 -5.72 9.44 -28.38
N LEU A 80 -5.04 8.34 -28.06
CA LEU A 80 -4.15 8.30 -26.92
C LEU A 80 -2.96 9.22 -27.19
N GLY A 81 -3.05 10.45 -26.70
CA GLY A 81 -2.02 11.47 -26.78
C GLY A 81 -0.92 11.25 -25.75
N ALA A 82 0.12 12.07 -25.84
CA ALA A 82 1.16 12.09 -24.84
C ALA A 82 0.60 12.51 -23.47
N ASP A 83 -0.49 13.27 -23.41
CA ASP A 83 -1.13 13.86 -22.22
C ASP A 83 -1.87 12.89 -21.29
N THR A 84 -2.14 11.66 -21.73
CA THR A 84 -2.85 10.62 -20.97
C THR A 84 -1.96 9.41 -20.66
N LEU A 85 -2.45 8.49 -19.83
CA LEU A 85 -1.80 7.21 -19.52
C LEU A 85 -2.71 6.05 -19.92
N HIS A 86 -2.22 5.20 -20.81
CA HIS A 86 -2.96 4.01 -21.20
C HIS A 86 -3.07 3.01 -20.03
N TYR A 87 -4.28 2.80 -19.52
CA TYR A 87 -4.55 1.87 -18.42
C TYR A 87 -4.09 0.42 -18.69
N GLY A 88 -4.06 -0.01 -19.95
CA GLY A 88 -3.53 -1.32 -20.34
C GLY A 88 -2.03 -1.44 -20.12
N ASN A 89 -1.26 -0.38 -20.40
CA ASN A 89 0.17 -0.32 -20.11
C ASN A 89 0.41 -0.25 -18.60
N LEU A 90 -0.41 0.51 -17.87
CA LEU A 90 -0.37 0.55 -16.41
C LEU A 90 -0.60 -0.84 -15.79
N SER A 91 -1.64 -1.56 -16.21
CA SER A 91 -1.91 -2.92 -15.73
C SER A 91 -0.78 -3.90 -16.06
N LYS A 92 -0.24 -3.84 -17.28
CA LYS A 92 0.90 -4.69 -17.69
C LYS A 92 2.14 -4.40 -16.86
N ALA A 93 2.48 -3.13 -16.63
CA ALA A 93 3.62 -2.73 -15.82
C ALA A 93 3.46 -3.18 -14.36
N ILE A 94 2.27 -3.02 -13.77
CA ILE A 94 1.97 -3.52 -12.42
C ILE A 94 2.20 -5.04 -12.35
N LEU A 95 1.65 -5.83 -13.29
CA LEU A 95 1.83 -7.28 -13.28
C LEU A 95 3.26 -7.74 -13.57
N ALA A 96 4.01 -6.99 -14.37
CA ALA A 96 5.42 -7.24 -14.65
C ALA A 96 6.30 -6.94 -13.42
N SER A 97 5.97 -5.90 -12.64
CA SER A 97 6.69 -5.57 -11.41
C SER A 97 6.60 -6.65 -10.32
N LEU A 98 5.61 -7.55 -10.43
CA LEU A 98 5.35 -8.62 -9.47
C LEU A 98 5.96 -9.96 -9.87
N ASP A 99 6.84 -10.01 -10.88
CA ASP A 99 7.38 -11.27 -11.39
C ASP A 99 8.18 -12.06 -10.32
N ASP A 100 8.94 -11.34 -9.49
CA ASP A 100 9.64 -11.88 -8.30
C ASP A 100 8.70 -12.50 -7.26
N PHE A 101 7.46 -12.02 -7.20
CA PHE A 101 6.44 -12.47 -6.27
C PHE A 101 5.60 -13.61 -6.86
N ARG A 102 5.87 -14.08 -8.08
CA ARG A 102 5.08 -15.18 -8.66
C ARG A 102 5.43 -16.53 -8.02
N PRO A 103 4.44 -17.42 -7.85
CA PRO A 103 4.70 -18.80 -7.45
C PRO A 103 5.72 -19.46 -8.39
N GLY A 104 6.76 -20.08 -7.83
CA GLY A 104 7.84 -20.72 -8.60
C GLY A 104 9.05 -19.83 -8.92
N ASN A 105 8.91 -18.50 -8.86
CA ASN A 105 10.03 -17.55 -9.05
C ASN A 105 10.70 -17.15 -7.73
N THR A 106 10.06 -17.45 -6.60
CA THR A 106 10.55 -17.13 -5.26
C THR A 106 11.60 -18.14 -4.82
N ALA A 107 12.89 -17.76 -4.90
CA ALA A 107 13.97 -18.61 -4.43
C ALA A 107 13.91 -18.80 -2.90
N PRO A 108 14.02 -20.03 -2.37
CA PRO A 108 14.06 -20.31 -0.94
C PRO A 108 15.44 -20.02 -0.35
N ALA A 109 15.94 -18.80 -0.52
CA ALA A 109 17.12 -18.33 0.19
C ALA A 109 16.73 -17.90 1.62
N ALA A 110 17.62 -18.11 2.59
CA ALA A 110 17.38 -17.77 4.00
C ALA A 110 17.09 -16.27 4.23
N ASP A 111 17.49 -15.40 3.28
CA ASP A 111 17.29 -13.95 3.33
C ASP A 111 16.00 -13.48 2.62
N SER A 112 15.23 -14.41 2.05
CA SER A 112 14.05 -14.10 1.25
C SER A 112 12.85 -13.59 2.07
N GLU A 113 12.82 -13.80 3.39
CA GLU A 113 11.62 -13.55 4.20
C GLU A 113 11.40 -12.06 4.43
N HIS A 114 12.50 -11.34 4.70
CA HIS A 114 12.50 -9.88 4.75
C HIS A 114 12.36 -9.24 3.36
N ARG A 115 12.68 -9.99 2.29
CA ARG A 115 12.62 -9.50 0.91
C ARG A 115 11.21 -9.60 0.32
N LEU A 116 10.43 -10.60 0.68
CA LEU A 116 9.14 -10.90 0.05
C LEU A 116 7.93 -10.54 0.92
N THR A 117 7.94 -9.37 1.54
CA THR A 117 6.83 -8.87 2.37
C THR A 117 5.80 -8.08 1.55
N LEU A 118 4.61 -7.83 2.11
CA LEU A 118 3.61 -6.97 1.49
C LEU A 118 4.15 -5.54 1.27
N ARG A 119 5.01 -5.07 2.18
CA ARG A 119 5.70 -3.77 2.06
C ARG A 119 6.57 -3.70 0.81
N ASN A 120 7.37 -4.74 0.57
CA ASN A 120 8.23 -4.78 -0.61
C ASN A 120 7.42 -5.02 -1.88
N CYS A 121 6.32 -5.77 -1.84
CA CYS A 121 5.40 -5.91 -2.97
C CYS A 121 4.89 -4.55 -3.45
N VAL A 122 4.40 -3.71 -2.55
CA VAL A 122 3.99 -2.33 -2.87
C VAL A 122 5.18 -1.46 -3.31
N GLY A 123 6.35 -1.65 -2.67
CA GLY A 123 7.60 -0.97 -3.01
C GLY A 123 8.05 -1.24 -4.44
N THR A 124 8.10 -2.50 -4.87
CA THR A 124 8.52 -2.92 -6.21
C THR A 124 7.58 -2.37 -7.28
N ILE A 125 6.26 -2.41 -7.06
CA ILE A 125 5.30 -1.78 -7.99
C ILE A 125 5.59 -0.27 -8.08
N TRP A 126 5.78 0.39 -6.93
CA TRP A 126 6.07 1.82 -6.89
C TRP A 126 7.33 2.19 -7.68
N ASP A 127 8.43 1.49 -7.41
CA ASP A 127 9.73 1.77 -8.01
C ASP A 127 9.72 1.49 -9.51
N HIS A 128 9.02 0.44 -9.96
CA HIS A 128 8.83 0.15 -11.38
C HIS A 128 8.00 1.24 -12.07
N LEU A 129 6.92 1.71 -11.46
CA LEU A 129 6.06 2.72 -12.07
C LEU A 129 6.70 4.11 -12.11
N THR A 130 7.47 4.47 -11.08
CA THR A 130 8.06 5.81 -10.94
C THR A 130 9.52 5.90 -11.39
N GLY A 131 10.21 4.77 -11.54
CA GLY A 131 11.62 4.71 -11.90
C GLY A 131 12.58 5.07 -10.75
N THR A 132 12.14 5.04 -9.49
CA THR A 132 12.94 5.45 -8.32
C THR A 132 13.82 4.33 -7.72
N GLY A 133 13.86 3.16 -8.36
CA GLY A 133 14.64 2.00 -7.89
C GLY A 133 16.10 1.99 -8.36
N ALA A 134 16.92 1.13 -7.74
CA ALA A 134 18.34 0.96 -8.09
C ALA A 134 18.57 0.36 -9.49
N ALA A 135 17.57 -0.33 -10.05
CA ALA A 135 17.57 -0.75 -11.43
C ALA A 135 16.96 0.36 -12.29
N GLN A 136 17.77 0.93 -13.18
CA GLN A 136 17.43 2.01 -14.10
C GLN A 136 16.38 1.54 -15.13
N MET A 137 15.14 1.35 -14.69
CA MET A 137 14.00 1.00 -15.54
C MET A 137 13.36 2.26 -16.12
N THR A 138 12.84 2.15 -17.34
CA THR A 138 12.08 3.23 -17.97
C THR A 138 10.82 3.51 -17.16
N SER A 139 10.79 4.67 -16.50
CA SER A 139 9.63 5.12 -15.72
C SER A 139 8.40 5.24 -16.60
N LEU A 140 7.32 4.54 -16.24
CA LEU A 140 6.04 4.66 -16.93
C LEU A 140 5.35 5.99 -16.58
N ILE A 141 5.55 6.47 -15.36
CA ILE A 141 4.90 7.65 -14.82
C ILE A 141 5.92 8.77 -14.65
N SER A 142 5.83 9.79 -15.50
CA SER A 142 6.63 11.01 -15.32
C SER A 142 6.15 11.80 -14.10
N PRO A 143 6.98 11.95 -13.04
CA PRO A 143 6.58 12.69 -11.83
C PRO A 143 6.19 14.14 -12.10
N ALA A 144 6.73 14.75 -13.16
CA ALA A 144 6.39 16.11 -13.58
C ALA A 144 4.94 16.29 -14.04
N ARG A 145 4.24 15.21 -14.41
CA ARG A 145 2.88 15.26 -14.98
C ARG A 145 1.81 14.73 -14.04
N VAL A 146 2.22 13.97 -13.03
CA VAL A 146 1.33 13.37 -12.06
C VAL A 146 1.29 14.23 -10.82
N ARG A 147 0.09 14.58 -10.38
CA ARG A 147 -0.13 15.28 -9.12
C ARG A 147 -0.17 14.29 -7.96
N PHE A 148 -0.82 13.15 -8.15
CA PHE A 148 -1.04 12.16 -7.10
C PHE A 148 -0.94 10.75 -7.65
N LEU A 149 -0.24 9.88 -6.92
CA LEU A 149 -0.17 8.45 -7.19
C LEU A 149 -0.54 7.69 -5.93
N SER A 150 -1.44 6.72 -6.04
CA SER A 150 -1.77 5.77 -4.98
C SER A 150 -1.76 4.35 -5.51
N ILE A 151 -1.12 3.45 -4.77
CA ILE A 151 -1.04 2.02 -5.07
C ILE A 151 -1.51 1.28 -3.83
N THR A 152 -2.44 0.36 -4.00
CA THR A 152 -2.96 -0.50 -2.93
C THR A 152 -2.85 -1.95 -3.36
N VAL A 153 -2.18 -2.76 -2.55
CA VAL A 153 -2.17 -4.22 -2.69
C VAL A 153 -2.99 -4.81 -1.55
N CYS A 154 -4.00 -5.60 -1.89
CA CYS A 154 -4.86 -6.30 -0.95
C CYS A 154 -4.68 -7.81 -1.09
N LEU A 155 -4.57 -8.50 0.04
CA LEU A 155 -4.44 -9.94 0.16
C LEU A 155 -5.71 -10.49 0.82
N PRO A 156 -6.69 -10.99 0.05
CA PRO A 156 -7.96 -11.47 0.61
C PRO A 156 -7.81 -12.63 1.60
N LYS A 157 -6.75 -13.44 1.45
CA LYS A 157 -6.45 -14.59 2.34
C LYS A 157 -5.51 -14.24 3.49
N ALA A 158 -5.19 -12.96 3.70
CA ALA A 158 -4.35 -12.50 4.80
C ALA A 158 -5.12 -12.16 6.08
N SER A 159 -6.45 -12.29 6.06
CA SER A 159 -7.33 -12.08 7.21
C SER A 159 -8.22 -13.31 7.43
N LEU A 160 -8.47 -13.70 8.68
CA LEU A 160 -9.38 -14.81 9.01
C LEU A 160 -10.81 -14.32 9.19
N LEU A 161 -10.98 -13.13 9.75
CA LEU A 161 -12.29 -12.58 10.13
C LEU A 161 -12.75 -11.42 9.26
N GLY A 162 -11.92 -10.96 8.33
CA GLY A 162 -12.22 -9.87 7.40
C GLY A 162 -12.19 -10.26 5.92
N GLU A 163 -12.24 -9.25 5.07
CA GLU A 163 -12.11 -9.38 3.60
C GLU A 163 -10.65 -9.37 3.12
N GLY A 164 -9.69 -9.19 4.03
CA GLY A 164 -8.25 -9.23 3.72
C GLY A 164 -7.45 -8.13 4.41
N ALA A 165 -6.12 -8.23 4.31
CA ALA A 165 -5.19 -7.18 4.69
C ALA A 165 -4.73 -6.42 3.45
N SER A 166 -4.63 -5.10 3.52
CA SER A 166 -4.14 -4.28 2.41
C SER A 166 -3.13 -3.24 2.85
N LEU A 167 -2.15 -2.99 2.00
CA LEU A 167 -1.18 -1.91 2.18
C LEU A 167 -1.34 -0.89 1.06
N THR A 168 -1.50 0.37 1.44
CA THR A 168 -1.61 1.50 0.52
C THR A 168 -0.39 2.38 0.65
N ARG A 169 0.27 2.69 -0.47
CA ARG A 169 1.29 3.74 -0.57
C ARG A 169 0.74 4.86 -1.45
N SER A 170 0.85 6.11 -0.99
CA SER A 170 0.40 7.27 -1.74
C SER A 170 1.42 8.40 -1.69
N CYS A 171 1.48 9.21 -2.75
CA CYS A 171 2.35 10.37 -2.85
C CYS A 171 1.66 11.51 -3.58
N VAL A 172 1.97 12.74 -3.16
CA VAL A 172 1.74 13.94 -3.96
C VAL A 172 3.10 14.42 -4.50
N PHE A 173 3.14 14.67 -5.80
CA PHE A 173 4.31 15.26 -6.44
C PHE A 173 4.15 16.78 -6.52
N GLY A 174 5.24 17.50 -6.24
CA GLY A 174 5.28 18.95 -6.36
C GLY A 174 5.28 19.40 -7.82
N ALA A 175 4.94 20.66 -8.07
CA ALA A 175 5.26 21.25 -9.37
C ALA A 175 6.79 21.26 -9.52
N ALA A 176 7.30 20.76 -10.65
CA ALA A 176 8.71 20.91 -10.98
C ALA A 176 9.06 22.39 -10.99
N ALA A 177 10.00 22.83 -10.15
CA ALA A 177 10.59 24.16 -10.31
C ALA A 177 11.22 24.22 -11.71
N ALA A 178 11.11 25.37 -12.40
CA ALA A 178 11.55 25.51 -13.79
C ALA A 178 12.95 24.90 -14.02
N GLY A 179 13.00 23.75 -14.72
CA GLY A 179 14.22 23.02 -15.05
C GLY A 179 14.70 21.94 -14.07
N GLY A 180 13.97 21.62 -12.99
CA GLY A 180 14.35 20.60 -12.00
C GLY A 180 13.41 19.39 -11.93
N GLU A 181 13.91 18.27 -11.41
CA GLU A 181 13.10 17.07 -11.12
C GLU A 181 11.99 17.39 -10.10
N SER A 182 10.77 16.92 -10.37
CA SER A 182 9.66 17.05 -9.42
C SER A 182 9.93 16.16 -8.20
N LYS A 183 10.21 16.79 -7.06
CA LYS A 183 10.37 16.08 -5.78
C LYS A 183 9.00 15.69 -5.22
N SER A 184 8.93 14.47 -4.66
CA SER A 184 7.80 14.05 -3.81
C SER A 184 7.63 15.04 -2.67
N ALA A 185 6.46 15.69 -2.59
CA ALA A 185 6.18 16.71 -1.59
C ALA A 185 5.71 16.09 -0.28
N LYS A 186 4.86 15.05 -0.36
CA LYS A 186 4.38 14.27 0.78
C LYS A 186 4.11 12.84 0.35
N HIS A 187 4.41 11.90 1.23
CA HIS A 187 4.10 10.49 1.01
C HIS A 187 3.52 9.85 2.27
N ALA A 188 2.69 8.84 2.07
CA ALA A 188 1.99 8.10 3.11
C ALA A 188 2.04 6.61 2.81
N VAL A 189 2.07 5.81 3.87
CA VAL A 189 1.91 4.37 3.83
C VAL A 189 0.92 4.01 4.93
N ALA A 190 -0.11 3.24 4.60
CA ALA A 190 -1.06 2.75 5.60
C ALA A 190 -1.39 1.27 5.39
N LEU A 191 -1.41 0.54 6.49
CA LEU A 191 -1.88 -0.84 6.55
C LEU A 191 -3.35 -0.83 6.96
N SER A 192 -4.18 -1.62 6.30
CA SER A 192 -5.60 -1.76 6.64
C SER A 192 -6.02 -3.22 6.76
N LEU A 193 -6.81 -3.52 7.79
CA LEU A 193 -7.56 -4.77 7.93
C LEU A 193 -9.00 -4.50 7.53
N ASN A 194 -9.44 -5.08 6.42
CA ASN A 194 -10.66 -4.68 5.74
C ASN A 194 -11.87 -5.45 6.26
N LYS A 195 -12.88 -4.73 6.78
CA LYS A 195 -14.20 -5.26 7.17
C LYS A 195 -14.12 -6.53 8.04
N LEU A 196 -13.30 -6.48 9.08
CA LEU A 196 -13.26 -7.48 10.15
C LEU A 196 -14.65 -7.63 10.76
N ARG A 197 -15.11 -8.88 10.91
CA ARG A 197 -16.41 -9.24 11.48
C ARG A 197 -16.19 -9.88 12.84
N VAL A 198 -16.23 -9.06 13.89
CA VAL A 198 -15.94 -9.51 15.27
C VAL A 198 -17.22 -9.54 16.10
N PRO A 199 -17.61 -10.70 16.67
CA PRO A 199 -18.76 -10.78 17.55
C PRO A 199 -18.44 -10.07 18.86
N THR A 200 -18.99 -8.86 19.03
CA THR A 200 -18.69 -7.94 20.13
C THR A 200 -19.93 -7.74 20.98
N LEU A 201 -19.73 -7.61 22.29
CA LEU A 201 -20.81 -7.26 23.21
C LEU A 201 -21.02 -5.74 23.15
N VAL A 202 -22.12 -5.32 22.53
CA VAL A 202 -22.45 -3.91 22.30
C VAL A 202 -23.66 -3.57 23.16
N GLY A 203 -23.49 -2.62 24.08
CA GLY A 203 -24.59 -2.20 24.94
C GLY A 203 -24.13 -1.40 26.16
N VAL A 204 -24.86 -0.33 26.46
CA VAL A 204 -24.66 0.44 27.69
C VAL A 204 -25.39 -0.23 28.85
N ASN A 205 -26.59 -0.75 28.59
CA ASN A 205 -27.45 -1.36 29.60
C ASN A 205 -27.19 -2.87 29.76
N ALA A 206 -27.47 -3.42 30.95
CA ALA A 206 -27.22 -4.83 31.25
C ALA A 206 -28.00 -5.81 30.33
N ASN A 207 -29.20 -5.43 29.88
CA ASN A 207 -30.01 -6.20 28.93
C ASN A 207 -29.42 -6.23 27.51
N GLU A 208 -28.81 -5.13 27.06
CA GLU A 208 -28.13 -5.04 25.74
C GLU A 208 -26.86 -5.90 25.71
N ARG A 209 -26.29 -6.21 26.88
CA ARG A 209 -25.08 -7.02 27.06
C ARG A 209 -25.34 -8.53 27.14
N LEU A 210 -26.57 -8.98 26.93
CA LEU A 210 -26.91 -10.41 27.00
C LEU A 210 -26.51 -11.19 25.75
N SER A 211 -26.33 -10.51 24.62
CA SER A 211 -26.02 -11.14 23.34
C SER A 211 -24.91 -10.39 22.61
N LYS A 212 -24.02 -11.14 21.95
CA LYS A 212 -23.00 -10.55 21.06
C LYS A 212 -23.64 -10.16 19.73
N GLN A 213 -23.22 -9.02 19.20
CA GLN A 213 -23.58 -8.53 17.88
C GLN A 213 -22.33 -8.50 17.00
N PHE A 214 -22.46 -8.82 15.72
CA PHE A 214 -21.34 -8.69 14.80
C PHE A 214 -21.05 -7.21 14.53
N VAL A 215 -19.86 -6.76 14.91
CA VAL A 215 -19.34 -5.47 14.50
C VAL A 215 -18.52 -5.69 13.24
N VAL A 216 -18.88 -5.00 12.16
CA VAL A 216 -18.09 -4.96 10.92
C VAL A 216 -17.26 -3.69 10.96
N THR A 217 -15.93 -3.82 11.04
CA THR A 217 -15.03 -2.67 11.17
C THR A 217 -13.82 -2.79 10.24
N THR A 218 -13.34 -1.66 9.74
CA THR A 218 -12.07 -1.56 9.04
C THR A 218 -11.09 -0.80 9.93
N ILE A 219 -9.90 -1.35 10.09
CA ILE A 219 -8.87 -0.75 10.93
C ILE A 219 -7.74 -0.33 10.02
N ALA A 220 -7.40 0.95 10.04
CA ALA A 220 -6.31 1.53 9.28
C ALA A 220 -5.24 2.06 10.24
N ILE A 221 -3.99 1.71 9.97
CA ILE A 221 -2.81 2.21 10.67
C ILE A 221 -2.07 3.10 9.68
N ASP A 222 -2.23 4.41 9.84
CA ASP A 222 -1.50 5.42 9.08
C ASP A 222 -0.03 5.48 9.50
N LYS A 223 0.80 6.08 8.64
CA LYS A 223 2.26 6.22 8.84
C LYS A 223 2.94 4.88 9.13
N CYS A 224 2.42 3.81 8.53
CA CYS A 224 2.91 2.46 8.76
C CYS A 224 4.32 2.30 8.19
N ASN A 225 5.33 2.22 9.07
CA ASN A 225 6.72 1.96 8.70
C ASN A 225 7.17 0.52 8.98
N MET A 226 6.22 -0.39 9.24
CA MET A 226 6.53 -1.79 9.46
C MET A 226 7.09 -2.41 8.18
N ARG A 227 8.25 -3.08 8.30
CA ARG A 227 8.89 -3.83 7.20
C ARG A 227 8.36 -5.24 7.09
N GLU A 228 7.99 -5.84 8.22
CA GLU A 228 7.47 -7.19 8.35
C GLU A 228 5.95 -7.24 8.19
N ASP A 229 5.44 -8.41 7.80
CA ASP A 229 4.02 -8.67 7.69
C ASP A 229 3.40 -8.94 9.07
N ALA A 230 2.96 -7.86 9.73
CA ALA A 230 2.40 -7.91 11.07
C ALA A 230 0.85 -7.98 11.13
N TYR A 231 0.16 -7.97 9.99
CA TYR A 231 -1.32 -7.87 9.95
C TYR A 231 -2.03 -9.02 10.67
N ALA A 232 -1.50 -10.24 10.66
CA ALA A 232 -2.09 -11.36 11.40
C ALA A 232 -2.03 -11.13 12.94
N LYS A 233 -0.91 -10.60 13.43
CA LYS A 233 -0.73 -10.24 14.86
C LYS A 233 -1.64 -9.07 15.24
N ILE A 234 -1.77 -8.08 14.36
CA ILE A 234 -2.65 -6.93 14.56
C ILE A 234 -4.12 -7.37 14.60
N GLU A 235 -4.54 -8.29 13.70
CA GLU A 235 -5.90 -8.83 13.72
C GLU A 235 -6.21 -9.54 15.03
N ASP A 236 -5.31 -10.40 15.53
CA ASP A 236 -5.47 -11.06 16.83
C ASP A 236 -5.60 -10.05 17.99
N LEU A 237 -4.78 -8.99 17.99
CA LEU A 237 -4.88 -7.92 18.98
C LEU A 237 -6.23 -7.20 18.91
N VAL A 238 -6.68 -6.84 17.71
CA VAL A 238 -7.97 -6.18 17.49
C VAL A 238 -9.11 -7.04 18.00
N VAL A 239 -9.10 -8.34 17.69
CA VAL A 239 -10.13 -9.28 18.10
C VAL A 239 -10.15 -9.39 19.62
N LYS A 240 -8.99 -9.46 20.28
CA LYS A 240 -8.89 -9.46 21.74
C LYS A 240 -9.49 -8.19 22.36
N VAL A 241 -9.17 -7.02 21.81
CA VAL A 241 -9.68 -5.73 22.30
C VAL A 241 -11.19 -5.63 22.12
N LEU A 242 -11.71 -6.01 20.95
CA LEU A 242 -13.15 -5.94 20.65
C LEU A 242 -13.96 -7.00 21.41
N LEU A 243 -13.39 -8.16 21.71
CA LEU A 243 -14.07 -9.20 22.51
C LEU A 243 -14.19 -8.84 23.99
N PHE A 244 -13.23 -8.07 24.54
CA PHE A 244 -13.16 -7.74 25.96
C PHE A 244 -12.88 -6.25 26.21
N PRO A 245 -13.77 -5.33 25.77
CA PRO A 245 -13.52 -3.89 25.87
C PRO A 245 -13.37 -3.36 27.30
N TRP A 246 -13.78 -4.13 28.32
CA TRP A 246 -13.80 -3.71 29.73
C TRP A 246 -12.65 -4.25 30.59
N ARG A 247 -11.71 -5.04 30.03
CA ARG A 247 -10.60 -5.66 30.79
C ARG A 247 -9.26 -4.93 30.69
N LEU A 248 -9.24 -3.73 30.10
CA LEU A 248 -8.06 -2.86 30.08
C LEU A 248 -8.18 -1.82 31.20
N ASN A 249 -8.01 -2.27 32.45
CA ASN A 249 -7.74 -1.47 33.63
C ASN A 249 -6.81 -2.26 34.55
#